data_AF-A0A7G7KHR2-F1
#
_entry.id   AF-A0A7G7KHR2-F1
#
_cell.length_a   1.000
_cell.length_b   1.000
_cell.length_c   1.000
_cell.angle_alpha   90.00
_cell.angle_beta   90.00
_cell.angle_gamma   90.00
#
_symmetry.space_group_name_H-M   'P 1'
#
loop_
_entity.id
_entity.type
_entity.pdbx_description
1 polymer ?
#
loop_
_entity_poly.entity_id
_entity_poly.type
_entity_poly.pdbx_seq_one_letter_code
_entity_poly.pdbx_strand_id
1 'polypeptide(L)' 'MVLIRWLHAGRRLEETVPVERARHRRHELEAQGAVIYWSERLVNPQ' A
#
# COMPACT_ATOMS: atom_id res chain seq x y z
N MET A 1 2.30 10.79 -4.14
CA MET A 1 1.88 9.83 -3.07
C MET A 1 1.91 8.41 -3.65
N VAL A 2 1.65 7.36 -2.87
CA VAL A 2 1.54 5.97 -3.35
C VAL A 2 0.25 5.36 -2.82
N LEU A 3 -0.59 4.86 -3.70
CA LEU A 3 -1.74 4.04 -3.34
C LEU A 3 -1.27 2.59 -3.23
N ILE A 4 -1.46 1.97 -2.07
CA ILE A 4 -1.19 0.55 -1.84
C ILE A 4 -2.52 -0.16 -1.70
N ARG A 5 -2.72 -1.27 -2.42
CA ARG A 5 -3.91 -2.14 -2.27
C ARG A 5 -3.49 -3.54 -1.89
N TRP A 6 -4.17 -4.09 -0.90
CA TRP A 6 -3.85 -5.40 -0.34
C TRP A 6 -5.09 -6.17 0.10
N LEU A 7 -4.93 -7.49 0.24
CA LEU A 7 -5.91 -8.38 0.82
C LEU A 7 -5.44 -8.76 2.22
N HIS A 8 -6.28 -8.56 3.23
CA HIS A 8 -6.03 -8.97 4.61
C HIS A 8 -7.29 -9.66 5.15
N ALA A 9 -7.16 -10.89 5.66
CA ALA A 9 -8.28 -11.67 6.21
C ALA A 9 -9.53 -11.71 5.29
N GLY A 10 -9.33 -11.88 3.99
CA GLY A 10 -10.42 -11.91 3.00
C GLY A 10 -11.02 -10.55 2.65
N ARG A 11 -10.51 -9.45 3.20
CA ARG A 11 -10.98 -8.08 2.90
C ARG A 11 -9.94 -7.34 2.07
N ARG A 12 -10.42 -6.69 1.01
CA ARG A 12 -9.60 -5.79 0.20
C ARG A 12 -9.56 -4.43 0.85
N LEU A 13 -8.36 -3.91 1.02
CA LEU A 13 -8.08 -2.64 1.66
C LEU A 13 -7.16 -1.81 0.76
N GLU A 14 -7.28 -0.50 0.89
CA GLU A 14 -6.42 0.44 0.19
C GLU A 14 -6.06 1.63 1.06
N GLU A 15 -4.83 2.13 0.90
CA GLU A 15 -4.31 3.27 1.66
C GLU A 15 -3.35 4.08 0.79
N THR A 16 -3.51 5.40 0.83
CA THR A 16 -2.59 6.32 0.17
C THR A 16 -1.57 6.82 1.17
N VAL A 17 -0.30 6.56 0.90
CA VAL A 17 0.81 6.94 1.79
C VAL A 17 1.86 7.78 1.06
N PRO A 18 2.65 8.61 1.77
CA PRO A 18 3.82 9.26 1.19
C PRO A 18 4.81 8.24 0.64
N VAL A 19 5.50 8.58 -0.47
CA VAL A 19 6.46 7.67 -1.13
C VAL A 19 7.55 7.20 -0.16
N GLU A 20 8.02 8.10 0.70
CA GLU A 20 9.05 7.85 1.71
C GLU A 20 8.60 6.80 2.74
N ARG A 21 7.31 6.76 3.07
CA ARG A 21 6.72 5.79 4.00
C ARG A 21 6.18 4.53 3.33
N ALA A 22 5.99 4.55 2.01
CA ALA A 22 5.40 3.45 1.26
C ALA A 22 6.19 2.13 1.38
N ARG A 23 7.51 2.20 1.51
CA ARG A 23 8.33 0.99 1.75
C ARG A 23 8.09 0.42 3.14
N HIS A 24 8.16 1.25 4.17
CA HIS A 24 7.93 0.82 5.55
C HIS A 24 6.53 0.22 5.70
N ARG A 25 5.52 0.90 5.17
CA ARG A 25 4.14 0.45 5.26
C ARG A 25 3.90 -0.89 4.59
N ARG A 26 4.54 -1.15 3.44
CA ARG A 26 4.48 -2.47 2.78
C ARG A 26 5.03 -3.57 3.68
N HIS A 27 6.18 -3.35 4.31
CA HIS A 27 6.75 -4.32 5.24
C HIS A 27 5.85 -4.57 6.46
N GLU A 28 5.21 -3.53 7.01
CA GLU A 28 4.24 -3.71 8.10
C GLU A 28 3.03 -4.54 7.67
N LEU A 29 2.51 -4.30 6.46
CA LEU A 29 1.40 -5.06 5.90
C LEU A 29 1.79 -6.54 5.68
N GLU A 30 2.96 -6.80 5.09
CA GLU A 30 3.48 -8.15 4.91
C GLU A 30 3.68 -8.88 6.25
N ALA A 31 4.20 -8.18 7.27
CA ALA A 31 4.35 -8.73 8.62
C ALA A 31 3.01 -9.07 9.29
N GLN A 32 1.94 -8.34 8.95
CA GLN A 32 0.56 -8.63 9.37
C GLN A 32 -0.10 -9.77 8.56
N GLY A 33 0.61 -10.35 7.58
CA GLY A 33 0.06 -11.37 6.69
C GLY A 33 -0.84 -10.81 5.59
N ALA A 34 -0.78 -9.50 5.32
CA ALA A 34 -1.48 -8.92 4.18
C ALA A 34 -0.78 -9.25 2.86
N VAL A 35 -1.56 -9.61 1.85
CA VAL A 35 -1.08 -9.87 0.50
C VAL A 35 -1.25 -8.61 -0.34
N ILE A 36 -0.15 -7.95 -0.65
CA ILE A 36 -0.15 -6.75 -1.51
C ILE A 36 -0.20 -7.18 -2.96
N TYR A 37 -1.21 -6.70 -3.70
CA TYR A 37 -1.41 -7.07 -5.11
C TYR A 37 -1.31 -5.88 -6.07
N TRP A 38 -1.28 -4.65 -5.55
CA TRP A 38 -1.12 -3.45 -6.37
C TRP A 38 -0.48 -2.32 -5.57
N SER A 39 0.46 -1.61 -6.20
CA SER A 39 0.98 -0.34 -5.66
C SER A 39 1.22 0.64 -6.80
N GLU A 40 0.59 1.81 -6.74
CA GLU A 40 0.66 2.83 -7.78
C GLU A 40 1.19 4.15 -7.21
N ARG A 41 2.16 4.76 -7.91
CA ARG A 41 2.61 6.10 -7.59
C ARG A 41 1.58 7.09 -8.15
N LEU A 42 0.87 7.75 -7.25
CA LEU A 42 0.06 8.92 -7.59
C LEU A 42 1.02 10.08 -7.87
N VAL A 43 1.40 10.22 -9.14
CA VAL A 43 1.96 11.45 -9.70
C VAL A 43 0.80 12.42 -9.81
N ASN A 44 0.84 13.51 -9.04
CA ASN A 44 -0.07 14.62 -9.27
C ASN A 44 0.51 15.37 -10.48
N PRO A 45 -0.10 15.35 -11.67
CA PRO A 45 0.27 16.32 -12.69
C PRO A 45 -0.12 17.69 -12.11
N GLN A 46 0.87 18.50 -11.75
CA GLN A 46 0.66 19.94 -11.60
C GLN A 46 0.55 20.57 -12.98
#